data_AF-A0AAV2INX0-F1
#
_entry.id   AF-A0AAV2INX0-F1
#
_cell.length_a   1.000
_cell.length_b   1.000
_cell.length_c   1.000
_cell.angle_alpha   90.00
_cell.angle_beta   90.00
_cell.angle_gamma   90.00
#
_symmetry.space_group_name_H-M   'P 1'
#
loop_
_entity.id
_entity.type
_entity.pdbx_description
1 polymer ?
#
loop_
_entity_poly.entity_id
_entity_poly.type
_entity_poly.pdbx_seq_one_letter_code
_entity_poly.pdbx_strand_id
1 'polypeptide(L)'
;MAAPVNFHGYNLRARVIFRLFQFSKKNFNLSLHRCSHKRAVASTMKFYDRDMYWNDKCLPDEAKFEKVLIANRGEIACRIMNTCKRLGIKTVAVHSEADSLAVHTRMADEAICIGPAPTSESYLRMDKILRAVQETGAQAVHPGYGFLSENTVFAARLKEIGVSFVGPNSEAIHAMGDKIESKRIAAKAGVNMIPGYDGAIRDADHCVELANSIGYPVMIKASAGGGGKGMRIAHSDEEARSAFRLSQQEAKSSFGDDRMLIEKYIEHPRHIEIQVI
;
A
#
# COMPACT_ATOMS: atom_id res chain seq x y z
N MET A 1 -37.06 11.84 0.16
CA MET A 1 -37.18 12.93 -0.82
C MET A 1 -35.82 13.61 -0.92
N ALA A 2 -35.06 13.35 -1.99
CA ALA A 2 -33.74 13.95 -2.19
C ALA A 2 -33.89 15.21 -3.05
N ALA A 3 -33.37 16.33 -2.57
CA ALA A 3 -33.33 17.58 -3.31
C ALA A 3 -32.21 17.54 -4.38
N PRO A 4 -32.43 18.09 -5.59
CA PRO A 4 -31.40 18.17 -6.61
C PRO A 4 -30.46 19.36 -6.32
N VAL A 5 -29.16 19.13 -6.41
CA VAL A 5 -28.14 20.18 -6.33
C VAL A 5 -28.02 20.85 -7.71
N ASN A 6 -28.45 22.11 -7.80
CA ASN A 6 -28.28 22.96 -8.98
C ASN A 6 -26.85 23.54 -9.01
N PHE A 7 -26.06 23.21 -10.04
CA PHE A 7 -24.84 23.93 -10.35
C PHE A 7 -25.19 25.27 -11.03
N HIS A 8 -25.05 26.38 -10.30
CA HIS A 8 -25.11 27.72 -10.88
C HIS A 8 -23.71 28.20 -11.27
N GLY A 9 -23.59 28.62 -12.53
CA GLY A 9 -22.62 29.62 -12.97
C GLY A 9 -21.26 29.10 -13.42
N TYR A 10 -21.13 28.81 -14.72
CA TYR A 10 -20.21 29.54 -15.61
C TYR A 10 -20.63 29.26 -17.06
N ASN A 11 -21.15 30.29 -17.70
CA ASN A 11 -21.69 30.28 -19.05
C ASN A 11 -20.68 31.03 -19.94
N LEU A 12 -20.05 30.33 -20.89
CA LEU A 12 -19.88 30.71 -22.31
C LEU A 12 -18.76 29.89 -22.97
N ARG A 13 -19.16 28.76 -23.57
CA ARG A 13 -18.69 28.14 -24.84
C ARG A 13 -19.00 26.64 -24.85
N ALA A 14 -20.24 26.30 -24.50
CA ALA A 14 -20.82 25.01 -24.80
C ALA A 14 -21.25 24.99 -26.27
N ARG A 15 -20.46 24.35 -27.15
CA ARG A 15 -21.01 23.68 -28.36
C ARG A 15 -20.08 22.73 -29.14
N VAL A 16 -18.85 22.43 -28.69
CA VAL A 16 -17.97 21.53 -29.48
C VAL A 16 -17.44 20.29 -28.72
N ILE A 17 -17.59 20.19 -27.40
CA ILE A 17 -17.03 19.06 -26.64
C ILE A 17 -18.12 18.38 -25.80
N PHE A 18 -19.10 17.76 -26.46
CA PHE A 18 -20.11 16.92 -25.80
C PHE A 18 -20.29 15.56 -26.50
N ARG A 19 -19.24 15.08 -27.19
CA ARG A 19 -19.30 13.82 -27.95
C ARG A 19 -18.10 12.88 -27.79
N LEU A 20 -17.26 13.07 -26.77
CA LEU A 20 -16.22 12.10 -26.46
C LEU A 20 -16.32 11.67 -25.00
N PHE A 21 -16.36 10.35 -24.81
CA PHE A 21 -16.31 9.61 -23.54
C PHE A 21 -17.61 9.47 -22.75
N GLN A 22 -18.68 8.97 -23.40
CA GLN A 22 -19.48 7.94 -22.75
C GLN A 22 -18.88 6.57 -23.10
N PHE A 23 -18.19 5.95 -22.14
CA PHE A 23 -17.76 4.56 -22.25
C PHE A 23 -18.99 3.64 -22.20
N SER A 24 -19.57 3.37 -23.36
CA SER A 24 -20.62 2.35 -23.51
C SER A 24 -20.02 0.95 -23.35
N LYS A 25 -20.74 0.05 -22.65
CA LYS A 25 -20.42 -1.40 -22.53
C LYS A 25 -20.08 -2.07 -23.87
N LYS A 26 -20.62 -1.56 -24.99
CA LYS A 26 -20.29 -2.06 -26.35
C LYS A 26 -18.82 -1.85 -26.73
N ASN A 27 -18.20 -0.74 -26.32
CA ASN A 27 -16.81 -0.42 -26.65
C ASN A 27 -15.81 -1.27 -25.85
N PHE A 28 -16.17 -1.68 -24.63
CA PHE A 28 -15.34 -2.58 -23.81
C PHE A 28 -15.33 -4.01 -24.36
N ASN A 29 -16.48 -4.53 -24.81
CA ASN A 29 -16.54 -5.88 -25.38
C ASN A 29 -15.86 -5.98 -26.76
N LEU A 30 -15.87 -4.90 -27.55
CA LEU A 30 -15.12 -4.84 -28.81
C LEU A 30 -13.60 -4.86 -28.60
N SER A 31 -13.07 -4.33 -27.49
CA SER A 31 -11.63 -4.42 -27.20
C SER A 31 -11.20 -5.82 -26.77
N LEU A 32 -12.12 -6.63 -26.22
CA LEU A 32 -11.84 -8.00 -25.79
C LEU A 32 -11.81 -9.01 -26.96
N HIS A 33 -12.62 -8.79 -28.00
CA HIS A 33 -12.69 -9.70 -29.17
C HIS A 33 -11.49 -9.63 -30.13
N ARG A 34 -10.55 -8.70 -29.94
CA ARG A 34 -9.31 -8.63 -30.75
C ARG A 34 -8.09 -9.29 -30.09
N CYS A 35 -8.25 -9.97 -28.96
CA CYS A 35 -7.16 -10.72 -28.36
C CYS A 35 -7.07 -12.13 -28.97
N SER A 36 -6.78 -12.21 -30.28
CA SER A 36 -6.29 -13.46 -30.86
C SER A 36 -4.87 -13.70 -30.36
N HIS A 37 -4.56 -14.91 -29.88
CA HIS A 37 -3.27 -15.37 -29.37
C HIS A 37 -2.12 -15.33 -30.39
N LYS A 38 -1.81 -14.15 -30.94
CA LYS A 38 -0.50 -13.83 -31.51
C LYS A 38 0.10 -12.82 -30.56
N ARG A 39 1.25 -13.13 -29.94
CA ARG A 39 2.04 -12.18 -29.15
C ARG A 39 2.10 -10.87 -29.93
N ALA A 40 1.39 -9.85 -29.45
CA ALA A 40 1.42 -8.53 -30.07
C ALA A 40 2.83 -7.97 -29.82
N VAL A 41 3.68 -8.02 -30.85
CA VAL A 41 5.02 -7.41 -30.86
C VAL A 41 4.90 -5.87 -30.81
N ALA A 42 3.70 -5.33 -30.97
CA ALA A 42 3.36 -3.96 -30.67
C ALA A 42 2.63 -3.92 -29.32
N SER A 43 3.34 -3.56 -28.25
CA SER A 43 2.65 -3.07 -27.06
C SER A 43 1.81 -1.85 -27.47
N THR A 44 0.58 -1.77 -26.98
CA THR A 44 -0.32 -0.61 -27.13
C THR A 44 0.29 0.71 -26.61
N MET A 45 1.47 0.63 -26.00
CA MET A 45 2.31 1.74 -25.55
C MET A 45 2.71 2.72 -26.67
N LYS A 46 2.64 2.35 -27.96
CA LYS A 46 2.84 3.30 -29.08
C LYS A 46 1.67 4.27 -29.28
N PHE A 47 0.48 3.99 -28.74
CA PHE A 47 -0.73 4.81 -28.94
C PHE A 47 -1.07 5.73 -27.78
N TYR A 48 -0.33 5.63 -26.67
CA TYR A 48 -0.48 6.51 -25.54
C TYR A 48 0.55 7.63 -25.66
N ASP A 49 0.07 8.87 -25.72
CA ASP A 49 0.91 10.03 -25.55
C ASP A 49 1.63 9.89 -24.21
N ARG A 50 2.95 9.71 -24.26
CA ARG A 50 3.74 9.52 -23.05
C ARG A 50 3.62 10.74 -22.15
N ASP A 51 3.48 11.93 -22.72
CA ASP A 51 3.39 13.18 -21.95
C ASP A 51 2.13 13.25 -21.09
N MET A 52 1.10 12.43 -21.39
CA MET A 52 -0.12 12.34 -20.56
C MET A 52 0.10 11.58 -19.23
N TYR A 53 1.14 10.74 -19.13
CA TYR A 53 1.38 9.87 -17.97
C TYR A 53 2.57 10.28 -17.10
N TRP A 54 3.37 11.25 -17.54
CA TRP A 54 4.50 11.79 -16.79
C TRP A 54 4.17 13.21 -16.34
N ASN A 55 3.42 13.34 -15.26
CA ASN A 55 3.19 14.65 -14.61
C ASN A 55 4.48 15.20 -13.97
N ASP A 56 5.43 14.32 -13.64
CA ASP A 56 6.74 14.67 -13.12
C ASP A 56 7.82 14.29 -14.14
N LYS A 57 8.51 15.29 -14.69
CA LYS A 57 9.55 15.08 -15.70
C LYS A 57 10.86 14.81 -14.98
N CYS A 58 11.54 13.72 -15.33
CA CYS A 58 12.90 13.46 -14.85
C CYS A 58 13.80 14.65 -15.18
N LEU A 59 14.23 15.40 -14.16
CA LEU A 59 15.16 16.51 -14.29
C LEU A 59 16.58 15.98 -14.13
N PRO A 60 17.42 15.98 -15.18
CA PRO A 60 18.77 15.39 -15.11
C PRO A 60 19.66 16.00 -14.03
N ASP A 61 19.44 17.29 -13.76
CA ASP A 61 20.22 18.15 -12.87
C ASP A 61 19.64 18.25 -11.45
N GLU A 62 18.59 17.49 -11.13
CA GLU A 62 18.07 17.41 -9.77
C GLU A 62 19.14 16.84 -8.83
N ALA A 63 19.24 17.42 -7.63
CA ALA A 63 20.14 16.93 -6.60
C ALA A 63 19.78 15.49 -6.23
N LYS A 64 20.77 14.59 -6.28
CA LYS A 64 20.62 13.17 -5.95
C LYS A 64 21.28 12.87 -4.63
N PHE A 65 20.78 11.85 -3.94
CA PHE A 65 21.54 11.24 -2.85
C PHE A 65 22.82 10.62 -3.41
N GLU A 66 23.92 10.73 -2.69
CA GLU A 66 25.18 10.06 -3.01
C GLU A 66 25.15 8.60 -2.59
N LYS A 67 24.49 8.29 -1.47
CA LYS A 67 24.41 6.93 -0.90
C LYS A 67 23.04 6.65 -0.28
N VAL A 68 22.44 5.53 -0.68
CA VAL A 68 21.15 5.03 -0.18
C VAL A 68 21.33 3.64 0.44
N LEU A 69 20.79 3.44 1.65
CA LEU A 69 20.69 2.12 2.27
C LEU A 69 19.36 1.48 1.93
N ILE A 70 19.38 0.21 1.55
CA ILE A 70 18.18 -0.56 1.24
C ILE A 70 17.85 -1.42 2.44
N ALA A 71 16.82 -1.05 3.21
CA ALA A 71 16.38 -1.76 4.41
C ALA A 71 15.45 -2.94 4.04
N ASN A 72 15.90 -3.78 3.12
CA ASN A 72 15.16 -4.94 2.61
C ASN A 72 16.13 -5.98 2.01
N ARG A 73 15.60 -7.11 1.50
CA ARG A 73 16.37 -8.22 0.93
C ARG A 73 15.76 -8.74 -0.36
N GLY A 74 16.50 -9.61 -1.05
CA GLY A 74 15.97 -10.35 -2.20
C GLY A 74 15.64 -9.45 -3.40
N GLU A 75 14.55 -9.76 -4.10
CA GLU A 75 14.25 -9.15 -5.41
C GLU A 75 14.05 -7.63 -5.31
N ILE A 76 13.31 -7.15 -4.30
CA ILE A 76 12.99 -5.74 -4.16
C ILE A 76 14.25 -4.92 -3.88
N ALA A 77 15.18 -5.47 -3.10
CA ALA A 77 16.47 -4.84 -2.88
C ALA A 77 17.26 -4.73 -4.18
N CYS A 78 17.27 -5.80 -5.00
CA CYS A 78 17.89 -5.77 -6.32
C CYS A 78 17.23 -4.74 -7.25
N ARG A 79 15.89 -4.65 -7.24
CA ARG A 79 15.12 -3.71 -8.07
C ARG A 79 15.44 -2.26 -7.75
N ILE A 80 15.60 -1.93 -6.47
CA ILE A 80 15.97 -0.59 -5.99
C ILE A 80 17.41 -0.28 -6.39
N MET A 81 18.35 -1.16 -6.07
CA MET A 81 19.78 -0.97 -6.37
C MET A 81 20.05 -0.83 -7.87
N ASN A 82 19.34 -1.57 -8.72
CA ASN A 82 19.43 -1.39 -10.18
C ASN A 82 19.00 0.01 -10.63
N THR A 83 18.07 0.66 -9.93
CA THR A 83 17.68 2.05 -10.20
C THR A 83 18.75 3.02 -9.69
N CYS A 84 19.22 2.85 -8.45
CA CYS A 84 20.31 3.65 -7.90
C CYS A 84 21.55 3.61 -8.80
N LYS A 85 21.95 2.43 -9.28
CA LYS A 85 23.08 2.25 -10.21
C LYS A 85 22.89 3.02 -11.52
N ARG A 86 21.69 3.01 -12.10
CA ARG A 86 21.36 3.81 -13.30
C ARG A 86 21.43 5.31 -13.05
N LEU A 87 21.17 5.74 -11.81
CA LEU A 87 21.21 7.14 -11.40
C LEU A 87 22.58 7.59 -10.88
N GLY A 88 23.56 6.69 -10.77
CA GLY A 88 24.89 6.97 -10.20
C GLY A 88 24.92 7.07 -8.67
N ILE A 89 23.91 6.54 -8.00
CA ILE A 89 23.75 6.56 -6.53
C ILE A 89 24.38 5.30 -5.94
N LYS A 90 25.27 5.44 -4.95
CA LYS A 90 25.87 4.30 -4.22
C LYS A 90 24.84 3.63 -3.33
N THR A 91 25.02 2.33 -3.11
CA THR A 91 24.03 1.48 -2.43
C THR A 91 24.66 0.70 -1.28
N VAL A 92 23.92 0.61 -0.18
CA VAL A 92 24.24 -0.25 0.96
C VAL A 92 23.18 -1.34 1.07
N ALA A 93 23.60 -2.60 1.03
CA ALA A 93 22.77 -3.74 1.39
C ALA A 93 22.84 -3.99 2.90
N VAL A 94 21.69 -4.23 3.54
CA VAL A 94 21.68 -4.94 4.82
C VAL A 94 21.39 -6.42 4.58
N HIS A 95 21.98 -7.28 5.40
CA HIS A 95 21.74 -8.72 5.30
C HIS A 95 21.80 -9.42 6.66
N SER A 96 21.06 -10.51 6.82
CA SER A 96 21.31 -11.45 7.92
C SER A 96 22.55 -12.31 7.62
N GLU A 97 23.06 -13.02 8.62
CA GLU A 97 24.15 -13.99 8.44
C GLU A 97 23.85 -15.02 7.34
N ALA A 98 22.61 -15.52 7.30
CA ALA A 98 22.15 -16.47 6.28
C ALA A 98 22.06 -15.86 4.87
N ASP A 99 21.86 -14.54 4.78
CA ASP A 99 21.79 -13.80 3.51
C ASP A 99 23.14 -13.18 3.09
N SER A 100 24.25 -13.54 3.74
CA SER A 100 25.59 -12.99 3.46
C SER A 100 26.06 -13.21 2.00
N LEU A 101 25.62 -14.29 1.36
CA LEU A 101 25.93 -14.60 -0.04
C LEU A 101 24.76 -14.35 -1.00
N ALA A 102 23.68 -13.73 -0.51
CA ALA A 102 22.51 -13.43 -1.32
C ALA A 102 22.85 -12.51 -2.50
N VAL A 103 22.01 -12.54 -3.53
CA VAL A 103 22.23 -11.74 -4.75
C VAL A 103 22.23 -10.24 -4.43
N HIS A 104 21.30 -9.75 -3.61
CA HIS A 104 21.24 -8.32 -3.27
C HIS A 104 22.48 -7.88 -2.49
N THR A 105 22.99 -8.73 -1.59
CA THR A 105 24.20 -8.47 -0.80
C THR A 105 25.42 -8.29 -1.71
N ARG A 106 25.58 -9.17 -2.71
CA ARG A 106 26.71 -9.11 -3.66
C ARG A 106 26.61 -7.98 -4.69
N MET A 107 25.42 -7.41 -4.86
CA MET A 107 25.15 -6.40 -5.89
C MET A 107 25.37 -4.97 -5.40
N ALA A 108 25.29 -4.74 -4.09
CA ALA A 108 25.51 -3.43 -3.49
C ALA A 108 26.99 -3.04 -3.49
N ASP A 109 27.25 -1.73 -3.40
CA ASP A 109 28.62 -1.19 -3.29
C ASP A 109 29.22 -1.48 -1.90
N GLU A 110 28.36 -1.58 -0.89
CA GLU A 110 28.70 -1.87 0.49
C GLU A 110 27.63 -2.78 1.11
N ALA A 111 28.00 -3.65 2.04
CA ALA A 111 27.07 -4.56 2.71
C ALA A 111 27.36 -4.65 4.21
N ILE A 112 26.29 -4.59 5.04
CA ILE A 112 26.38 -4.70 6.49
C ILE A 112 25.53 -5.88 6.99
N CYS A 113 26.14 -6.71 7.84
CA CYS A 113 25.44 -7.76 8.56
C CYS A 113 24.63 -7.16 9.72
N ILE A 114 23.32 -7.38 9.71
CA ILE A 114 22.38 -6.92 10.74
C ILE A 114 21.95 -8.06 11.67
N GLY A 115 22.75 -9.11 11.78
CA GLY A 115 22.59 -10.20 12.75
C GLY A 115 22.03 -11.51 12.19
N PRO A 116 21.45 -12.38 13.04
CA PRO A 116 21.21 -13.78 12.69
C PRO A 116 20.03 -13.95 11.72
N ALA A 117 19.85 -15.19 11.26
CA ALA A 117 18.85 -15.55 10.25
C ALA A 117 17.39 -15.12 10.56
N PRO A 118 16.88 -15.19 11.81
CA PRO A 118 15.50 -14.81 12.11
C PRO A 118 15.22 -13.33 11.80
N THR A 119 14.15 -13.04 11.07
CA THR A 119 13.80 -11.66 10.67
C THR A 119 13.47 -10.77 11.87
N SER A 120 12.87 -11.35 12.92
CA SER A 120 12.62 -10.70 14.22
C SER A 120 13.90 -10.21 14.91
N GLU A 121 15.04 -10.82 14.58
CA GLU A 121 16.35 -10.48 15.13
C GLU A 121 17.26 -9.76 14.13
N SER A 122 16.82 -9.57 12.88
CA SER A 122 17.58 -8.90 11.82
C SER A 122 16.74 -7.80 11.14
N TYR A 123 16.04 -8.10 10.05
CA TYR A 123 15.35 -7.10 9.21
C TYR A 123 14.23 -6.31 9.91
N LEU A 124 13.64 -6.86 10.98
CA LEU A 124 12.65 -6.15 11.81
C LEU A 124 13.28 -5.39 12.99
N ARG A 125 14.60 -5.47 13.17
CA ARG A 125 15.32 -4.77 14.24
C ARG A 125 15.74 -3.38 13.79
N MET A 126 14.85 -2.43 14.02
CA MET A 126 15.05 -1.01 13.71
C MET A 126 16.39 -0.46 14.23
N ASP A 127 16.79 -0.83 15.45
CA ASP A 127 18.05 -0.40 16.07
C ASP A 127 19.28 -0.87 15.28
N LYS A 128 19.21 -2.01 14.59
CA LYS A 128 20.29 -2.51 13.74
C LYS A 128 20.36 -1.77 12.41
N ILE A 129 19.20 -1.46 11.83
CA ILE A 129 19.14 -0.67 10.58
C ILE A 129 19.65 0.75 10.83
N LEU A 130 19.22 1.40 11.93
CA LEU A 130 19.69 2.74 12.28
C LEU A 130 21.22 2.78 12.52
N ARG A 131 21.79 1.74 13.13
CA ARG A 131 23.24 1.59 13.25
C ARG A 131 23.92 1.47 11.89
N ALA A 132 23.41 0.62 11.00
CA ALA A 132 23.94 0.49 9.64
C ALA A 132 23.90 1.81 8.85
N VAL A 133 22.84 2.62 9.04
CA VAL A 133 22.74 3.96 8.45
C VAL A 133 23.87 4.88 8.97
N GLN A 134 24.12 4.88 10.28
CA GLN A 134 25.18 5.69 10.89
C GLN A 134 26.58 5.25 10.45
N GLU A 135 26.85 3.93 10.43
CA GLU A 135 28.15 3.37 10.05
C GLU A 135 28.49 3.63 8.58
N THR A 136 27.50 3.57 7.69
CA THR A 136 27.73 3.76 6.24
C THR A 136 27.63 5.20 5.78
N GLY A 137 27.05 6.10 6.57
CA GLY A 137 26.76 7.48 6.17
C GLY A 137 25.70 7.57 5.07
N ALA A 138 24.76 6.62 5.00
CA ALA A 138 23.67 6.67 4.02
C ALA A 138 22.76 7.89 4.28
N GLN A 139 22.45 8.64 3.22
CA GLN A 139 21.65 9.87 3.30
C GLN A 139 20.14 9.59 3.23
N ALA A 140 19.77 8.44 2.67
CA ALA A 140 18.39 7.98 2.61
C ALA A 140 18.30 6.47 2.83
N VAL A 141 17.13 6.03 3.28
CA VAL A 141 16.76 4.62 3.40
C VAL A 141 15.57 4.32 2.50
N HIS A 142 15.72 3.35 1.61
CA HIS A 142 14.61 2.80 0.86
C HIS A 142 14.15 1.49 1.51
N PRO A 143 12.91 1.40 2.00
CA PRO A 143 12.47 0.23 2.78
C PRO A 143 11.93 -0.91 1.92
N GLY A 144 11.84 -0.77 0.59
CA GLY A 144 11.10 -1.70 -0.26
C GLY A 144 9.64 -1.87 0.19
N TYR A 145 9.17 -3.11 0.26
CA TYR A 145 7.87 -3.49 0.80
C TYR A 145 8.02 -4.53 1.92
N GLY A 146 7.03 -4.65 2.79
CA GLY A 146 7.12 -5.48 4.00
C GLY A 146 8.16 -4.94 5.00
N PHE A 147 8.55 -5.76 5.98
CA PHE A 147 9.45 -5.38 7.08
C PHE A 147 9.08 -4.03 7.72
N LEU A 148 9.92 -3.01 7.57
CA LEU A 148 9.76 -1.70 8.19
C LEU A 148 9.18 -0.65 7.22
N SER A 149 8.74 -1.04 6.02
CA SER A 149 8.23 -0.11 4.99
C SER A 149 6.97 0.67 5.38
N GLU A 150 6.15 0.11 6.26
CA GLU A 150 4.95 0.75 6.81
C GLU A 150 5.10 1.03 8.32
N ASN A 151 6.33 1.02 8.83
CA ASN A 151 6.57 1.27 10.25
C ASN A 151 6.68 2.79 10.52
N THR A 152 5.64 3.36 11.12
CA THR A 152 5.55 4.78 11.48
C THR A 152 6.76 5.27 12.29
N VAL A 153 7.16 4.49 13.30
CA VAL A 153 8.27 4.85 14.20
C VAL A 153 9.58 4.87 13.43
N PHE A 154 9.80 3.92 12.51
CA PHE A 154 11.02 3.87 11.72
C PHE A 154 11.21 5.13 10.86
N ALA A 155 10.16 5.53 10.12
CA ALA A 155 10.20 6.74 9.31
C ALA A 155 10.46 7.99 10.14
N ALA A 156 9.83 8.10 11.32
CA ALA A 156 10.05 9.21 12.24
C ALA A 156 11.50 9.25 12.78
N ARG A 157 12.05 8.10 13.19
CA ARG A 157 13.43 8.00 13.71
C ARG A 157 14.48 8.34 12.66
N LEU A 158 14.25 7.98 11.39
CA LEU A 158 15.14 8.39 10.29
C LEU A 158 15.13 9.91 10.10
N LYS A 159 13.95 10.53 10.12
CA LYS A 159 13.80 11.99 10.05
C LYS A 159 14.51 12.70 11.22
N GLU A 160 14.41 12.17 12.44
CA GLU A 160 15.10 12.71 13.62
C GLU A 160 16.63 12.74 13.48
N ILE A 161 17.22 11.76 12.78
CA ILE A 161 18.67 11.70 12.54
C ILE A 161 19.09 12.33 11.21
N GLY A 162 18.19 13.06 10.54
CA GLY A 162 18.49 13.76 9.28
C GLY A 162 18.61 12.85 8.06
N VAL A 163 18.07 11.63 8.11
CA VAL A 163 18.13 10.65 7.02
C VAL A 163 16.76 10.56 6.35
N SER A 164 16.74 10.65 5.02
CA SER A 164 15.49 10.65 4.26
C SER A 164 14.88 9.25 4.20
N PHE A 165 13.61 9.11 4.56
CA PHE A 165 12.84 7.90 4.30
C PHE A 165 12.26 7.97 2.88
N VAL A 166 12.63 7.04 2.00
CA VAL A 166 12.12 6.98 0.63
C VAL A 166 10.72 6.35 0.63
N GLY A 167 9.74 7.16 0.98
CA GLY A 167 8.33 6.80 1.12
C GLY A 167 7.52 7.97 1.70
N PRO A 168 6.24 7.75 2.03
CA PRO A 168 5.44 8.78 2.68
C PRO A 168 6.00 9.14 4.07
N ASN A 169 5.64 10.34 4.57
CA ASN A 169 6.02 10.76 5.91
C ASN A 169 5.35 9.87 7.00
N SER A 170 5.89 9.93 8.23
CA SER A 170 5.39 9.14 9.37
C SER A 170 3.90 9.34 9.64
N GLU A 171 3.42 10.56 9.50
CA GLU A 171 2.02 10.94 9.73
C GLU A 171 1.10 10.25 8.72
N ALA A 172 1.47 10.23 7.44
CA ALA A 172 0.74 9.54 6.39
C ALA A 172 0.79 8.01 6.56
N ILE A 173 1.94 7.44 6.94
CA ILE A 173 2.05 6.00 7.25
C ILE A 173 1.10 5.65 8.39
N HIS A 174 1.10 6.44 9.47
CA HIS A 174 0.22 6.21 10.61
C HIS A 174 -1.26 6.29 10.23
N ALA A 175 -1.62 7.37 9.53
CA ALA A 175 -3.00 7.64 9.10
C ALA A 175 -3.56 6.54 8.19
N MET A 176 -2.71 5.95 7.34
CA MET A 176 -3.12 4.91 6.39
C MET A 176 -2.97 3.48 6.94
N GLY A 177 -2.17 3.27 7.99
CA GLY A 177 -1.93 1.97 8.60
C GLY A 177 -3.09 1.44 9.46
N ASP A 178 -3.92 2.34 10.00
CA ASP A 178 -5.16 1.98 10.70
C ASP A 178 -6.34 1.98 9.72
N LYS A 179 -6.99 0.82 9.53
CA LYS A 179 -8.14 0.70 8.63
C LYS A 179 -9.33 1.57 9.03
N ILE A 180 -9.53 1.82 10.32
CA ILE A 180 -10.62 2.70 10.78
C ILE A 180 -10.31 4.15 10.40
N GLU A 181 -9.08 4.61 10.67
CA GLU A 181 -8.71 6.00 10.38
C GLU A 181 -8.59 6.26 8.87
N SER A 182 -7.98 5.35 8.11
CA SER A 182 -7.91 5.45 6.65
C SER A 182 -9.29 5.51 5.99
N LYS A 183 -10.28 4.75 6.49
CA LYS A 183 -11.67 4.87 6.03
C LYS A 183 -12.27 6.24 6.34
N ARG A 184 -12.02 6.80 7.54
CA ARG A 184 -12.50 8.16 7.86
C ARG A 184 -11.88 9.21 6.95
N ILE A 185 -10.61 9.08 6.61
CA ILE A 185 -9.93 9.97 5.66
C ILE A 185 -10.55 9.83 4.27
N ALA A 186 -10.76 8.61 3.79
CA ALA A 186 -11.39 8.32 2.51
C ALA A 186 -12.81 8.90 2.44
N ALA A 187 -13.62 8.76 3.51
CA ALA A 187 -14.96 9.33 3.62
C ALA A 187 -14.93 10.86 3.52
N LYS A 188 -14.04 11.51 4.28
CA LYS A 188 -13.86 12.98 4.24
C LYS A 188 -13.43 13.47 2.87
N ALA A 189 -12.67 12.66 2.12
CA ALA A 189 -12.26 12.95 0.76
C ALA A 189 -13.34 12.65 -0.30
N GLY A 190 -14.52 12.17 0.09
CA GLY A 190 -15.61 11.84 -0.84
C GLY A 190 -15.40 10.54 -1.63
N VAL A 191 -14.51 9.65 -1.16
CA VAL A 191 -14.30 8.34 -1.77
C VAL A 191 -15.46 7.42 -1.41
N ASN A 192 -16.02 6.75 -2.41
CA ASN A 192 -17.06 5.74 -2.20
C ASN A 192 -16.47 4.52 -1.47
N MET A 193 -17.02 4.22 -0.29
CA MET A 193 -16.59 3.11 0.55
C MET A 193 -17.58 1.95 0.55
N ILE A 194 -17.12 0.78 0.96
CA ILE A 194 -17.99 -0.37 1.21
C ILE A 194 -18.90 -0.04 2.41
N PRO A 195 -20.22 -0.28 2.32
CA PRO A 195 -21.12 -0.14 3.45
C PRO A 195 -20.64 -0.95 4.65
N GLY A 196 -20.61 -0.33 5.82
CA GLY A 196 -20.08 -0.95 7.03
C GLY A 196 -20.20 -0.03 8.24
N TYR A 197 -19.48 -0.38 9.29
CA TYR A 197 -19.40 0.43 10.51
C TYR A 197 -18.09 1.22 10.56
N ASP A 198 -18.18 2.52 10.84
CA ASP A 198 -17.04 3.46 10.84
C ASP A 198 -16.29 3.53 12.20
N GLY A 199 -16.62 2.64 13.12
CA GLY A 199 -16.00 2.51 14.43
C GLY A 199 -15.46 1.11 14.71
N ALA A 200 -14.85 0.94 15.89
CA ALA A 200 -14.45 -0.37 16.38
C ALA A 200 -15.65 -1.12 16.97
N ILE A 201 -15.83 -2.38 16.58
CA ILE A 201 -16.81 -3.28 17.17
C ILE A 201 -16.46 -3.49 18.65
N ARG A 202 -17.46 -3.40 19.53
CA ARG A 202 -17.26 -3.44 20.99
C ARG A 202 -17.05 -4.86 21.48
N ASP A 203 -17.90 -5.76 21.02
CA ASP A 203 -17.99 -7.16 21.44
C ASP A 203 -18.74 -7.98 20.38
N ALA A 204 -18.89 -9.28 20.63
CA ALA A 204 -19.52 -10.22 19.71
C ALA A 204 -21.03 -9.94 19.51
N ASP A 205 -21.73 -9.38 20.50
CA ASP A 205 -23.14 -9.03 20.40
C ASP A 205 -23.33 -7.80 19.50
N HIS A 206 -22.53 -6.76 19.72
CA HIS A 206 -22.48 -5.59 18.86
C HIS A 206 -22.11 -5.96 17.41
N CYS A 207 -21.24 -6.97 17.22
CA CYS A 207 -20.93 -7.49 15.89
C CYS A 207 -22.17 -8.03 15.17
N VAL A 208 -23.04 -8.75 15.88
CA VAL A 208 -24.28 -9.32 15.35
C VAL A 208 -25.31 -8.23 15.05
N GLU A 209 -25.46 -7.26 15.95
CA GLU A 209 -26.33 -6.09 15.71
C GLU A 209 -25.95 -5.36 14.42
N LEU A 210 -24.65 -5.09 14.25
CA LEU A 210 -24.11 -4.44 13.05
C LEU A 210 -24.30 -5.32 11.81
N ALA A 211 -24.03 -6.62 11.91
CA ALA A 211 -24.19 -7.56 10.81
C ALA A 211 -25.65 -7.63 10.32
N ASN A 212 -26.62 -7.65 11.25
CA ASN A 212 -28.04 -7.60 10.93
C ASN A 212 -28.46 -6.27 10.30
N SER A 213 -27.87 -5.14 10.72
CA SER A 213 -28.13 -3.83 10.12
C SER A 213 -27.58 -3.68 8.69
N ILE A 214 -26.43 -4.29 8.40
CA ILE A 214 -25.76 -4.27 7.09
C ILE A 214 -26.36 -5.33 6.14
N GLY A 215 -26.81 -6.45 6.72
CA GLY A 215 -27.27 -7.66 6.03
C GLY A 215 -26.13 -8.61 5.67
N TYR A 216 -26.34 -9.91 5.88
CA TYR A 216 -25.38 -10.97 5.52
C TYR A 216 -25.25 -11.18 4.00
N PRO A 217 -24.13 -11.75 3.51
CA PRO A 217 -22.90 -12.00 4.26
C PRO A 217 -22.13 -10.71 4.60
N VAL A 218 -21.34 -10.76 5.67
CA VAL A 218 -20.47 -9.68 6.14
C VAL A 218 -19.02 -10.14 6.27
N MET A 219 -18.09 -9.19 6.18
CA MET A 219 -16.67 -9.41 6.37
C MET A 219 -16.22 -8.69 7.63
N ILE A 220 -15.69 -9.45 8.58
CA ILE A 220 -15.10 -8.96 9.83
C ILE A 220 -13.59 -8.88 9.62
N LYS A 221 -12.97 -7.73 9.94
CA LYS A 221 -11.54 -7.47 9.68
C LYS A 221 -10.87 -6.82 10.87
N ALA A 222 -9.62 -7.21 11.15
CA ALA A 222 -8.78 -6.53 12.13
C ALA A 222 -8.41 -5.12 11.64
N SER A 223 -8.44 -4.13 12.55
CA SER A 223 -8.09 -2.73 12.27
C SER A 223 -6.62 -2.59 11.92
N ALA A 224 -5.76 -3.14 12.78
CA ALA A 224 -4.34 -3.32 12.51
C ALA A 224 -4.13 -4.68 11.83
N GLY A 225 -3.39 -4.69 10.71
CA GLY A 225 -2.95 -5.92 10.08
C GLY A 225 -2.94 -5.89 8.55
N GLY A 226 -2.04 -6.68 7.98
CA GLY A 226 -1.84 -6.85 6.54
C GLY A 226 -1.66 -8.32 6.15
N GLY A 227 -1.64 -8.59 4.85
CA GLY A 227 -1.40 -9.96 4.34
C GLY A 227 -2.56 -10.95 4.55
N GLY A 228 -3.79 -10.46 4.72
CA GLY A 228 -5.00 -11.30 4.83
C GLY A 228 -5.27 -11.92 6.21
N LYS A 229 -4.41 -11.67 7.20
CA LYS A 229 -4.61 -12.14 8.59
C LYS A 229 -5.71 -11.37 9.29
N GLY A 230 -6.44 -12.05 10.17
CA GLY A 230 -7.51 -11.43 10.98
C GLY A 230 -8.73 -10.98 10.17
N MET A 231 -9.02 -11.62 9.03
CA MET A 231 -10.25 -11.39 8.26
C MET A 231 -11.07 -12.66 8.14
N ARG A 232 -12.39 -12.58 8.39
CA ARG A 232 -13.32 -13.71 8.28
C ARG A 232 -14.67 -13.27 7.72
N ILE A 233 -15.24 -14.12 6.88
CA ILE A 233 -16.60 -13.95 6.35
C ILE A 233 -17.57 -14.61 7.33
N ALA A 234 -18.73 -13.99 7.53
CA ALA A 234 -19.84 -14.56 8.28
C ALA A 234 -21.13 -14.48 7.47
N HIS A 235 -21.90 -15.57 7.48
CA HIS A 235 -23.19 -15.72 6.79
C HIS A 235 -24.38 -15.75 7.76
N SER A 236 -24.14 -15.80 9.07
CA SER A 236 -25.16 -15.88 10.12
C SER A 236 -24.69 -15.24 11.42
N ASP A 237 -25.61 -15.07 12.38
CA ASP A 237 -25.31 -14.54 13.71
C ASP A 237 -24.31 -15.41 14.48
N GLU A 238 -24.41 -16.73 14.37
CA GLU A 238 -23.48 -17.67 15.00
C GLU A 238 -22.07 -17.51 14.41
N GLU A 239 -21.98 -17.47 13.08
CA GLU A 239 -20.72 -17.25 12.38
C GLU A 239 -20.13 -15.88 12.71
N ALA A 240 -20.93 -14.82 12.81
CA ALA A 240 -20.45 -13.48 13.14
C ALA A 240 -19.81 -13.42 14.53
N ARG A 241 -20.43 -14.05 15.54
CA ARG A 241 -19.86 -14.15 16.89
C ARG A 241 -18.55 -14.91 16.91
N SER A 242 -18.51 -16.05 16.21
CA SER A 242 -17.31 -16.89 16.11
C SER A 242 -16.17 -16.16 15.38
N ALA A 243 -16.49 -15.58 14.22
CA ALA A 243 -15.56 -14.84 13.38
C ALA A 243 -14.97 -13.62 14.10
N PHE A 244 -15.78 -12.89 14.87
CA PHE A 244 -15.31 -11.78 15.71
C PHE A 244 -14.27 -12.26 16.73
N ARG A 245 -14.62 -13.26 17.55
CA ARG A 245 -13.73 -13.77 18.62
C ARG A 245 -12.41 -14.30 18.07
N LEU A 246 -12.46 -15.10 17.01
CA LEU A 246 -11.27 -15.68 16.39
C LEU A 246 -10.38 -14.61 15.77
N SER A 247 -10.97 -13.65 15.06
CA SER A 247 -10.20 -12.58 14.42
C SER A 247 -9.60 -11.61 15.42
N GLN A 248 -10.29 -11.35 16.53
CA GLN A 248 -9.79 -10.52 17.61
C GLN A 248 -8.56 -11.15 18.29
N GLN A 249 -8.59 -12.45 18.58
CA GLN A 249 -7.47 -13.17 19.18
C GLN A 249 -6.26 -13.23 18.23
N GLU A 250 -6.49 -13.48 16.94
CA GLU A 250 -5.46 -13.47 15.92
C GLU A 250 -4.83 -12.08 15.75
N ALA A 251 -5.64 -11.02 15.77
CA ALA A 251 -5.17 -9.64 15.67
C ALA A 251 -4.31 -9.25 16.88
N LYS A 252 -4.78 -9.58 18.09
CA LYS A 252 -4.03 -9.34 19.33
C LYS A 252 -2.68 -10.04 19.34
N SER A 253 -2.64 -11.32 18.95
CA SER A 253 -1.41 -12.11 18.95
C SER A 253 -0.44 -11.70 17.84
N SER A 254 -0.95 -11.28 16.67
CA SER A 254 -0.12 -10.94 15.51
C SER A 254 0.35 -9.49 15.48
N PHE A 255 -0.48 -8.56 15.96
CA PHE A 255 -0.31 -7.12 15.77
C PHE A 255 -0.40 -6.32 17.07
N GLY A 256 -0.78 -6.93 18.20
CA GLY A 256 -0.93 -6.24 19.48
C GLY A 256 -2.14 -5.32 19.59
N ASP A 257 -3.03 -5.32 18.59
CA ASP A 257 -4.25 -4.51 18.52
C ASP A 257 -5.42 -5.44 18.20
N ASP A 258 -6.47 -5.36 19.00
CA ASP A 258 -7.63 -6.24 18.98
C ASP A 258 -8.92 -5.53 18.50
N ARG A 259 -8.78 -4.31 17.97
CA ARG A 259 -9.90 -3.58 17.38
C ARG A 259 -10.32 -4.23 16.06
N MET A 260 -11.63 -4.40 15.92
CA MET A 260 -12.27 -5.06 14.78
C MET A 260 -13.22 -4.10 14.06
N LEU A 261 -13.35 -4.27 12.75
CA LEU A 261 -14.34 -3.60 11.90
C LEU A 261 -15.19 -4.61 11.13
N ILE A 262 -16.35 -4.16 10.67
CA ILE A 262 -17.31 -4.97 9.91
C ILE A 262 -17.77 -4.20 8.67
N GLU A 263 -17.80 -4.91 7.54
CA GLU A 263 -18.21 -4.40 6.24
C GLU A 263 -19.10 -5.40 5.52
N LYS A 264 -19.89 -4.91 4.57
CA LYS A 264 -20.60 -5.79 3.64
C LYS A 264 -19.61 -6.65 2.86
N TYR A 265 -19.85 -7.96 2.81
CA TYR A 265 -19.09 -8.82 1.91
C TYR A 265 -19.60 -8.63 0.48
N ILE A 266 -18.67 -8.37 -0.44
CA ILE A 266 -18.96 -8.24 -1.87
C ILE A 266 -18.69 -9.59 -2.52
N GLU A 267 -19.74 -10.21 -3.07
CA GLU A 267 -19.63 -11.48 -3.79
C GLU A 267 -19.02 -11.27 -5.17
N HIS A 268 -18.14 -12.20 -5.57
CA HIS A 268 -17.41 -12.17 -6.85
C HIS A 268 -16.72 -10.81 -7.17
N PRO A 269 -15.93 -10.25 -6.23
CA PRO A 269 -15.32 -8.95 -6.44
C PRO A 269 -14.16 -9.05 -7.44
N ARG A 270 -13.87 -7.94 -8.11
CA ARG A 270 -12.57 -7.71 -8.75
C ARG A 270 -11.78 -6.77 -7.88
N HIS A 271 -10.56 -7.15 -7.52
CA HIS A 271 -9.62 -6.26 -6.86
C HIS A 271 -9.05 -5.30 -7.92
N ILE A 272 -9.23 -4.00 -7.72
CA ILE A 272 -8.66 -2.94 -8.57
C ILE A 272 -7.94 -1.97 -7.64
N GLU A 273 -6.67 -1.72 -7.92
CA GLU A 273 -5.83 -0.76 -7.20
C GLU A 273 -5.26 0.26 -8.20
N ILE A 274 -5.02 1.48 -7.73
CA ILE A 274 -4.55 2.59 -8.54
C ILE A 274 -3.21 3.05 -7.99
N GLN A 275 -2.17 2.98 -8.82
CA GLN A 275 -0.86 3.54 -8.48
C GLN A 275 -0.92 5.07 -8.45
N VAL A 276 -0.34 5.66 -7.41
CA VAL A 276 -0.12 7.11 -7.26
C VAL A 276 1.38 7.42 -7.17
N ILE A 277 1.79 8.59 -7.64
CA ILE A 277 3.17 9.11 -7.57
C ILE A 277 3.09 10.53 -7.02
#